data_AF-A0A2V5SZT3-F1
#
_entry.id   AF-A0A2V5SZT3-F1
#
_cell.length_a   1.000
_cell.length_b   1.000
_cell.length_c   1.000
_cell.angle_alpha   90.00
_cell.angle_beta   90.00
_cell.angle_gamma   90.00
#
_symmetry.space_group_name_H-M   'P 1'
#
loop_
_entity.id
_entity.type
_entity.pdbx_description
1 polymer ?
#
loop_
_entity_poly.entity_id
_entity_poly.type
_entity_poly.pdbx_seq_one_letter_code
_entity_poly.pdbx_strand_id
1 'polypeptide(L)'
;RMVSYYFTPTQSVREWDRKEFRKIISKALSVADYLRLDRGEDDPFSNVDHIMRFENLAEDFSALCATMGLWAVPLPQYNRSTREHYSKYYDDELRELVRKRFASEIERFGYTFDRQ
;
A
#
# COMPACT_ATOMS: atom_id res chain seq x y z
N ARG A 1 1.94 -0.57 -0.93
CA ARG A 1 2.67 -1.64 -1.66
C ARG A 1 3.50 -1.07 -2.82
N MET A 2 4.67 -0.48 -2.54
CA MET A 2 5.46 0.26 -3.54
C MET A 2 6.09 -0.64 -4.61
N VAL A 3 6.55 -1.83 -4.22
CA VAL A 3 7.12 -2.80 -5.16
C VAL A 3 6.06 -3.27 -6.16
N SER A 4 4.85 -3.60 -5.70
CA SER A 4 3.77 -3.97 -6.64
C SER A 4 3.49 -2.87 -7.64
N TYR A 5 3.43 -1.60 -7.18
CA TYR A 5 3.23 -0.43 -8.03
C TYR A 5 4.34 -0.29 -9.09
N TYR A 6 5.60 -0.46 -8.69
CA TYR A 6 6.76 -0.39 -9.57
C TYR A 6 6.68 -1.36 -10.75
N PHE A 7 6.15 -2.57 -10.53
CA PHE A 7 6.00 -3.63 -11.55
C PHE A 7 4.60 -3.69 -12.16
N THR A 8 3.77 -2.65 -12.00
CA THR A 8 2.46 -2.63 -12.68
C THR A 8 2.65 -2.55 -14.19
N PRO A 9 1.76 -3.16 -15.01
CA PRO A 9 1.87 -3.13 -16.47
C PRO A 9 1.85 -1.71 -17.08
N THR A 10 1.30 -0.74 -16.35
CA THR A 10 1.25 0.67 -16.75
C THR A 10 2.59 1.39 -16.57
N GLN A 11 3.47 0.88 -15.71
CA GLN A 11 4.87 1.31 -15.64
C GLN A 11 5.61 0.58 -16.76
N SER A 12 6.24 1.32 -17.68
CA SER A 12 7.03 0.75 -18.79
C SER A 12 8.36 0.10 -18.34
N VAL A 13 8.41 -0.40 -17.10
CA VAL A 13 9.61 -0.87 -16.42
C VAL A 13 9.66 -2.39 -16.50
N ARG A 14 10.65 -2.92 -17.22
CA ARG A 14 10.85 -4.36 -17.40
C ARG A 14 11.79 -4.97 -16.36
N GLU A 15 12.71 -4.17 -15.83
CA GLU A 15 13.74 -4.59 -14.88
C GLU A 15 13.84 -3.60 -13.74
N TRP A 16 14.27 -4.09 -12.57
CA TRP A 16 14.39 -3.26 -11.39
C TRP A 16 15.61 -2.33 -11.45
N ASP A 17 15.36 -1.04 -11.33
CA ASP A 17 16.37 0.01 -11.17
C ASP A 17 16.20 0.69 -9.80
N ARG A 18 17.27 0.62 -8.99
CA ARG A 18 17.31 1.18 -7.64
C ARG A 18 17.03 2.69 -7.61
N LYS A 19 17.60 3.47 -8.54
CA LYS A 19 17.50 4.93 -8.55
C LYS A 19 16.07 5.35 -8.89
N GLU A 20 15.46 4.70 -9.87
CA GLU A 20 14.05 4.92 -10.22
C GLU A 20 13.12 4.49 -9.08
N PHE A 21 13.38 3.34 -8.46
CA PHE A 21 12.59 2.91 -7.31
C PHE A 21 12.67 3.90 -6.14
N ARG A 22 13.86 4.41 -5.83
CA ARG A 22 14.04 5.48 -4.84
C ARG A 22 13.26 6.75 -5.19
N LYS A 23 13.26 7.18 -6.46
CA LYS A 23 12.47 8.34 -6.92
C LYS A 23 10.97 8.11 -6.71
N ILE A 24 10.48 6.90 -7.00
CA ILE A 24 9.08 6.52 -6.74
C ILE A 24 8.78 6.59 -5.24
N ILE A 25 9.66 6.07 -4.39
CA ILE A 25 9.48 6.16 -2.93
C ILE A 25 9.40 7.62 -2.47
N SER A 26 10.30 8.47 -2.95
CA SER A 26 10.33 9.89 -2.58
C SER A 26 9.13 10.70 -3.08
N LYS A 27 8.54 10.31 -4.21
CA LYS A 27 7.39 11.01 -4.81
C LYS A 27 6.04 10.43 -4.38
N ALA A 28 6.03 9.25 -3.77
CA ALA A 28 4.79 8.61 -3.36
C ALA A 28 4.07 9.46 -2.32
N LEU A 29 2.80 9.75 -2.60
CA LEU A 29 1.89 10.42 -1.69
C LEU A 29 1.66 9.55 -0.45
N SER A 30 1.54 10.20 0.71
CA SER A 30 1.14 9.57 1.96
C SER A 30 -0.36 9.27 1.94
N VAL A 31 -0.83 8.42 2.84
CA VAL A 31 -2.27 8.17 2.98
C VAL A 31 -3.01 9.45 3.39
N ALA A 32 -2.36 10.29 4.19
CA ALA A 32 -2.92 11.58 4.60
C ALA A 32 -3.19 12.52 3.42
N ASP A 33 -2.39 12.43 2.35
CA ASP A 33 -2.60 13.24 1.15
C ASP A 33 -3.86 12.81 0.37
N TYR A 34 -4.29 11.55 0.50
CA TYR A 34 -5.48 11.02 -0.18
C TYR A 34 -6.76 11.18 0.63
N LEU A 35 -6.69 11.02 1.95
CA LEU A 35 -7.87 10.88 2.78
C LEU A 35 -8.33 12.17 3.45
N ARG A 36 -7.44 13.16 3.64
CA ARG A 36 -7.83 14.45 4.20
C ARG A 36 -8.76 15.19 3.26
N LEU A 37 -9.99 15.40 3.70
CA LEU A 37 -10.97 16.21 2.97
C LEU A 37 -10.92 17.67 3.41
N ASP A 38 -10.74 17.90 4.72
CA ASP A 38 -10.72 19.23 5.31
C ASP A 38 -9.33 19.61 5.84
N ARG A 39 -8.91 20.86 5.61
CA ARG A 39 -7.59 21.35 6.03
C ARG A 39 -7.40 21.41 7.56
N GLY A 40 -8.49 21.33 8.32
CA GLY A 40 -8.49 21.36 9.78
C GLY A 40 -8.53 19.97 10.45
N GLU A 41 -8.48 18.89 9.66
CA GLU A 41 -8.61 17.53 10.18
C GLU A 41 -7.24 16.99 10.63
N ASP A 42 -7.11 16.72 11.94
CA ASP A 42 -5.86 16.25 12.54
C ASP A 42 -5.55 14.80 12.15
N ASP A 43 -6.57 13.93 12.16
CA ASP A 43 -6.45 12.52 11.79
C ASP A 43 -6.94 12.31 10.35
N PRO A 44 -6.08 11.93 9.39
CA PRO A 44 -6.52 11.66 8.02
C PRO A 44 -7.50 10.49 7.88
N PHE A 45 -7.79 9.74 8.94
CA PHE A 45 -8.72 8.61 8.91
C PHE A 45 -10.08 8.89 9.55
N SER A 46 -10.35 10.08 10.12
CA SER A 46 -11.62 10.33 10.82
C SER A 46 -12.86 10.24 9.92
N ASN A 47 -12.69 10.35 8.62
CA ASN A 47 -13.71 10.19 7.60
C ASN A 47 -13.76 8.78 6.97
N VAL A 48 -13.11 7.78 7.57
CA VAL A 48 -13.06 6.41 7.05
C VAL A 48 -13.78 5.43 7.97
N ASP A 49 -14.88 4.86 7.50
CA ASP A 49 -15.67 3.88 8.27
C ASP A 49 -15.04 2.48 8.30
N HIS A 50 -14.30 2.10 7.26
CA HIS A 50 -13.74 0.76 7.13
C HIS A 50 -12.41 0.73 6.37
N ILE A 51 -11.46 -0.06 6.86
CA ILE A 51 -10.13 -0.25 6.26
C ILE A 51 -9.88 -1.74 6.08
N MET A 52 -9.48 -2.14 4.87
CA MET A 52 -9.16 -3.53 4.54
C MET A 52 -7.66 -3.67 4.23
N ARG A 53 -7.09 -4.83 4.52
CA ARG A 53 -5.70 -5.15 4.18
C ARG A 53 -5.66 -5.88 2.85
N PHE A 54 -4.72 -5.51 1.98
CA PHE A 54 -4.62 -6.17 0.67
C PHE A 54 -4.29 -7.65 0.81
N GLU A 55 -3.54 -8.01 1.86
CA GLU A 55 -3.16 -9.38 2.21
C GLU A 55 -4.38 -10.29 2.45
N ASN A 56 -5.48 -9.72 2.98
CA ASN A 56 -6.72 -10.43 3.30
C ASN A 56 -7.91 -9.90 2.50
N LEU A 57 -7.67 -9.25 1.35
CA LEU A 57 -8.67 -8.41 0.67
C LEU A 57 -9.97 -9.14 0.35
N ALA A 58 -9.89 -10.40 -0.09
CA ALA A 58 -11.09 -11.17 -0.43
C ALA A 58 -11.95 -11.50 0.80
N GLU A 59 -11.31 -11.82 1.93
CA GLU A 59 -11.98 -12.12 3.20
C GLU A 59 -12.57 -10.85 3.81
N ASP A 60 -11.77 -9.78 3.89
CA ASP A 60 -12.20 -8.47 4.39
C ASP A 60 -13.38 -7.93 3.57
N PHE A 61 -13.32 -8.04 2.24
CA PHE A 61 -14.40 -7.59 1.36
C PHE A 61 -15.68 -8.40 1.55
N SER A 62 -15.57 -9.72 1.67
CA SER A 62 -16.72 -10.60 1.94
C SER A 62 -17.39 -10.24 3.28
N ALA A 63 -16.59 -10.01 4.32
CA ALA A 63 -17.08 -9.57 5.62
C ALA A 63 -17.81 -8.23 5.54
N LEU A 64 -17.23 -7.24 4.83
CA LEU A 64 -17.86 -5.94 4.62
C LEU A 64 -19.18 -6.05 3.84
N CYS A 65 -19.26 -6.87 2.79
CA CYS A 65 -20.52 -7.10 2.10
C CYS A 65 -21.58 -7.65 3.04
N ALA A 66 -21.23 -8.60 3.92
CA ALA A 66 -22.15 -9.18 4.89
C ALA A 66 -22.67 -8.14 5.89
N THR A 67 -21.83 -7.23 6.39
CA THR A 67 -22.27 -6.16 7.31
C THR A 67 -23.23 -5.17 6.65
N MET A 68 -23.10 -4.98 5.33
CA MET A 68 -23.97 -4.10 4.54
C MET A 68 -25.22 -4.80 3.99
N GLY A 69 -25.40 -6.10 4.22
CA GLY A 69 -26.50 -6.88 3.63
C GLY A 69 -26.36 -7.09 2.12
N LEU A 70 -25.14 -7.03 1.60
CA LEU A 70 -24.81 -7.23 0.19
C LEU A 70 -24.31 -8.66 -0.05
N TRP A 71 -24.51 -9.12 -1.28
CA TRP A 71 -23.96 -10.40 -1.74
C TRP A 71 -22.51 -10.20 -2.17
N ALA A 72 -21.59 -10.90 -1.49
CA ALA A 72 -20.18 -10.87 -1.85
C ALA A 72 -19.96 -11.56 -3.21
N VAL A 73 -19.27 -10.86 -4.11
CA VAL A 73 -18.78 -11.44 -5.37
C VAL A 73 -17.27 -11.65 -5.31
N PRO A 74 -16.72 -12.70 -5.93
CA PRO A 74 -15.28 -12.88 -6.00
C PRO A 74 -14.60 -11.68 -6.67
N LEU A 75 -13.58 -11.12 -6.00
CA LEU A 75 -12.83 -9.99 -6.54
C LEU A 75 -11.92 -10.45 -7.69
N PRO A 76 -12.00 -9.84 -8.88
CA PRO A 76 -11.09 -10.14 -9.98
C PRO A 76 -9.67 -9.62 -9.67
N GLN A 77 -8.65 -10.34 -10.15
CA GLN A 77 -7.24 -9.99 -9.93
C GLN A 77 -6.61 -9.41 -11.20
N TYR A 78 -6.84 -8.13 -11.48
CA TYR A 78 -6.28 -7.48 -12.68
C TYR A 78 -4.82 -7.05 -12.53
N ASN A 79 -4.43 -6.57 -11.35
CA ASN A 79 -3.12 -5.95 -11.10
C ASN A 79 -2.06 -6.96 -10.65
N ARG A 80 -2.00 -8.12 -11.31
CA ARG A 80 -1.01 -9.15 -10.99
C ARG A 80 0.34 -8.75 -11.58
N SER A 81 1.31 -8.43 -10.72
CA SER A 81 2.70 -8.25 -11.11
C SER A 81 3.53 -9.50 -10.84
N THR A 82 4.41 -9.86 -11.78
CA THR A 82 5.39 -10.93 -11.61
C THR A 82 6.66 -10.32 -11.02
N ARG A 83 6.98 -10.67 -9.78
CA ARG A 83 8.11 -10.12 -9.03
C ARG A 83 8.51 -11.05 -7.90
N GLU A 84 9.69 -10.84 -7.36
CA GLU A 84 10.14 -11.52 -6.15
C GLU A 84 9.46 -10.97 -4.89
N HIS A 85 9.77 -11.60 -3.75
CA HIS A 85 9.35 -11.09 -2.45
C HIS A 85 9.85 -9.66 -2.25
N TYR A 86 9.02 -8.81 -1.64
CA TYR A 86 9.27 -7.37 -1.62
C TYR A 86 10.57 -7.03 -0.89
N SER A 87 10.96 -7.84 0.12
CA SER A 87 12.16 -7.67 0.94
C SER A 87 13.44 -7.53 0.12
N LYS A 88 13.50 -8.19 -1.05
CA LYS A 88 14.66 -8.22 -1.95
C LYS A 88 14.91 -6.92 -2.72
N TYR A 89 13.91 -6.02 -2.77
CA TYR A 89 14.01 -4.74 -3.46
C TYR A 89 14.39 -3.58 -2.53
N TYR A 90 14.63 -3.86 -1.25
CA TYR A 90 14.98 -2.85 -0.26
C TYR A 90 16.31 -3.18 0.41
N ASP A 91 17.28 -2.30 0.20
CA ASP A 91 18.46 -2.17 1.05
C ASP A 91 18.14 -1.33 2.31
N ASP A 92 19.12 -1.21 3.21
CA ASP A 92 18.91 -0.51 4.48
C ASP A 92 18.63 0.99 4.30
N GLU A 93 19.16 1.64 3.24
CA GLU A 93 18.87 3.05 2.94
C GLU A 93 17.39 3.21 2.51
N LEU A 94 16.90 2.32 1.63
CA LEU A 94 15.53 2.36 1.16
C LEU A 94 14.53 2.00 2.27
N ARG A 95 14.89 1.07 3.17
CA ARG A 95 14.09 0.75 4.36
C ARG A 95 13.95 1.96 5.26
N GLU A 96 15.05 2.65 5.54
CA GLU A 96 15.05 3.84 6.38
C GLU A 96 14.26 4.99 5.74
N LEU A 97 14.37 5.14 4.41
CA LEU A 97 13.57 6.11 3.67
C LEU A 97 12.07 5.85 3.82
N VAL A 98 11.63 4.60 3.66
CA VAL A 98 10.23 4.20 3.86
C VAL A 98 9.80 4.41 5.31
N ARG A 99 10.61 3.99 6.27
CA ARG A 99 10.33 4.13 7.71
C ARG A 99 10.11 5.58 8.10
N LYS A 100 10.95 6.50 7.61
CA LYS A 100 10.80 7.94 7.88
C LYS A 100 9.59 8.54 7.19
N ARG A 101 9.37 8.21 5.91
CA ARG A 101 8.33 8.85 5.10
C ARG A 101 6.92 8.42 5.48
N PHE A 102 6.75 7.15 5.84
CA PHE A 102 5.44 6.55 6.15
C PHE A 102 5.35 6.14 7.61
N ALA A 103 6.06 6.85 8.50
CA ALA A 103 6.14 6.51 9.93
C ALA A 103 4.75 6.42 10.57
N SER A 104 3.90 7.40 10.30
CA SER A 104 2.52 7.49 10.76
C SER A 104 1.69 6.26 10.38
N GLU A 105 1.74 5.85 9.11
CA GLU A 105 0.98 4.70 8.62
C GLU A 105 1.56 3.39 9.12
N ILE A 106 2.89 3.27 9.17
CA ILE A 106 3.56 2.08 9.69
C ILE A 106 3.19 1.85 11.16
N GLU A 107 3.23 2.90 11.98
CA GLU A 107 2.83 2.85 13.38
C GLU A 107 1.36 2.51 13.54
N ARG A 108 0.47 3.25 12.87
CA ARG A 108 -0.99 3.07 12.96
C ARG A 108 -1.44 1.65 12.58
N PHE A 109 -0.83 1.06 11.56
CA PHE A 109 -1.21 -0.26 11.07
C PHE A 109 -0.32 -1.40 11.57
N GLY A 110 0.67 -1.11 12.42
CA GLY A 110 1.58 -2.10 13.00
C GLY A 110 2.41 -2.85 11.94
N TYR A 111 2.81 -2.18 10.86
CA TYR A 111 3.63 -2.81 9.83
C TYR A 111 5.07 -3.02 10.33
N THR A 112 5.62 -4.20 10.05
CA THR A 112 7.02 -4.52 10.30
C THR A 112 7.69 -4.97 9.01
N PHE A 113 9.01 -4.76 8.92
CA PHE A 113 9.75 -5.20 7.75
C PHE A 113 10.06 -6.69 7.87
N ASP A 114 9.43 -7.50 7.03
CA ASP A 114 9.65 -8.95 6.99
C ASP A 114 10.99 -9.27 6.30
N ARG A 115 11.69 -10.26 6.83
CA ARG A 115 12.94 -10.80 6.27
C ARG A 115 12.67 -12.23 5.79
N GLN A 116 11.89 -12.34 4.70
CA GLN A 116 11.83 -13.54 3.87
C GLN A 116 12.88 -13.50 2.78
#